data_AF-A0A840PZ22-F1
#
_entry.id   AF-A0A840PZ22-F1
#
_cell.length_a   1.000
_cell.length_b   1.000
_cell.length_c   1.000
_cell.angle_alpha   90.00
_cell.angle_beta   90.00
_cell.angle_gamma   90.00
#
_symmetry.space_group_name_H-M   'P 1'
#
loop_
_entity.id
_entity.type
_entity.pdbx_description
1 polymer ?
#
loop_
_entity_poly.entity_id
_entity_poly.type
_entity_poly.pdbx_seq_one_letter_code
_entity_poly.pdbx_strand_id
1 'polypeptide(L)'
;MSVLRTEPIAAPAAEAYRGTFAPDETALRDGDALPPAWEGFYFPFAVPLADLRPDGTPARDGVVPEIELPRRKYAGEHTTFLRPLTVGDAVTQTTSLGEMTEKTGSSGRLLFVDIEREYALGGEVAIRSVWHDVFLAAAAPDAPARAPRADPEAAADADWVEERVLDARQLFRFSALTFNTHRIHYDRAWAREVEELPDLLVHGPLTRILLMDAARRHAPGRSVSTLDVRAIAPMLVDRPIRFTGRTKGSATRVTAVDEANVVLAVAEVTWV
;
A
#
# COMPACT_ATOMS: atom_id res chain seq x y z
N MET A 1 -2.43 -14.15 17.89
CA MET A 1 -1.52 -13.22 18.61
C MET A 1 -1.76 -11.83 18.06
N SER A 2 -1.53 -10.79 18.87
CA SER A 2 -1.64 -9.40 18.43
C SER A 2 -0.46 -8.58 18.93
N VAL A 3 -0.09 -7.57 18.16
CA VAL A 3 0.94 -6.58 18.49
C VAL A 3 0.26 -5.23 18.66
N LEU A 4 0.54 -4.55 19.76
CA LEU A 4 -0.01 -3.25 20.09
C LEU A 4 1.09 -2.20 20.15
N ARG A 5 0.89 -1.07 19.47
CA ARG A 5 1.83 0.06 19.45
C ARG A 5 1.06 1.36 19.53
N THR A 6 1.58 2.33 20.27
CA THR A 6 1.01 3.67 20.34
C THR A 6 2.02 4.66 19.78
N GLU A 7 1.60 5.40 18.77
CA GLU A 7 2.44 6.37 18.06
C GLU A 7 1.72 7.71 17.97
N PRO A 8 2.43 8.84 18.12
CA PRO A 8 1.86 10.15 17.84
C PRO A 8 1.76 10.36 16.31
N ILE A 9 0.63 10.91 15.86
CA ILE A 9 0.44 11.40 14.49
C ILE A 9 1.16 12.75 14.35
N ALA A 10 2.50 12.73 14.36
CA ALA A 10 3.32 13.92 14.37
C ALA A 10 3.40 14.61 13.00
N ALA A 11 3.23 15.94 12.97
CA ALA A 11 3.30 16.75 11.75
C ALA A 11 4.54 16.49 10.85
N PRO A 12 5.77 16.28 11.39
CA PRO A 12 6.94 16.04 10.54
C PRO A 12 6.82 14.82 9.61
N ALA A 13 6.16 13.74 10.03
CA ALA A 13 5.99 12.55 9.19
C ALA A 13 4.97 12.80 8.08
N ALA A 14 3.84 13.46 8.38
CA ALA A 14 2.90 13.96 7.38
C ALA A 14 3.59 14.88 6.36
N GLU A 15 4.38 15.85 6.83
CA GLU A 15 5.08 16.78 5.94
C GLU A 15 6.18 16.10 5.11
N ALA A 16 6.84 15.06 5.63
CA ALA A 16 7.80 14.27 4.86
C ALA A 16 7.12 13.53 3.70
N TYR A 17 5.93 12.95 3.95
CA TYR A 17 5.12 12.35 2.89
C TYR A 17 4.65 13.41 1.89
N ARG A 18 3.97 14.47 2.38
CA ARG A 18 3.43 15.57 1.57
C ARG A 18 4.49 16.18 0.67
N GLY A 19 5.65 16.56 1.22
CA GLY A 19 6.74 17.16 0.47
C GLY A 19 7.39 16.22 -0.57
N THR A 20 7.13 14.92 -0.50
CA THR A 20 7.67 13.92 -1.45
C THR A 20 6.66 13.52 -2.52
N PHE A 21 5.37 13.43 -2.18
CA PHE A 21 4.33 12.85 -3.05
C PHE A 21 3.18 13.80 -3.38
N ALA A 22 2.97 14.83 -2.58
CA ALA A 22 1.86 15.79 -2.72
C ALA A 22 2.32 17.23 -2.44
N PRO A 23 3.36 17.75 -3.12
CA PRO A 23 3.97 19.05 -2.78
C PRO A 23 3.00 20.23 -2.93
N ASP A 24 1.97 20.09 -3.76
CA ASP A 24 0.94 21.08 -4.01
C ASP A 24 -0.20 21.06 -2.97
N GLU A 25 -0.28 20.03 -2.11
CA GLU A 25 -1.23 20.00 -0.99
C GLU A 25 -0.77 20.96 0.11
N THR A 26 -1.74 21.55 0.81
CA THR A 26 -1.50 22.46 1.95
C THR A 26 -0.69 21.77 3.03
N ALA A 27 0.29 22.47 3.61
CA ALA A 27 1.06 21.97 4.74
C ALA A 27 0.17 21.68 5.95
N LEU A 28 0.35 20.50 6.54
CA LEU A 28 -0.40 20.02 7.69
C LEU A 28 0.24 20.51 9.00
N ARG A 29 -0.61 20.91 9.94
CA ARG A 29 -0.25 21.38 11.28
C ARG A 29 -0.99 20.58 12.33
N ASP A 30 -0.53 20.66 13.57
CA ASP A 30 -1.24 20.08 14.71
C ASP A 30 -2.69 20.59 14.76
N GLY A 31 -3.64 19.67 14.90
CA GLY A 31 -5.07 19.94 14.85
C GLY A 31 -5.71 19.81 13.47
N ASP A 32 -4.93 19.71 12.38
CA ASP A 32 -5.47 19.43 11.04
C ASP A 32 -5.87 17.96 10.91
N ALA A 33 -6.94 17.70 10.16
CA ALA A 33 -7.34 16.34 9.83
C ALA A 33 -6.24 15.64 9.01
N LEU A 34 -5.84 14.44 9.45
CA LEU A 34 -4.91 13.61 8.71
C LEU A 34 -5.61 13.11 7.42
N PRO A 35 -4.99 13.27 6.25
CA PRO A 35 -5.50 12.66 5.02
C PRO A 35 -5.77 11.15 5.18
N PRO A 36 -6.91 10.66 4.69
CA PRO A 36 -7.17 9.22 4.67
C PRO A 36 -6.06 8.46 3.95
N ALA A 37 -5.79 7.26 4.44
CA ALA A 37 -4.73 6.36 4.01
C ALA A 37 -3.31 6.69 4.54
N TRP A 38 -3.10 7.85 5.17
CA TRP A 38 -1.79 8.25 5.68
C TRP A 38 -1.48 7.66 7.06
N GLU A 39 -2.47 7.07 7.75
CA GLU A 39 -2.30 6.48 9.08
C GLU A 39 -1.24 5.38 9.12
N GLY A 40 -1.07 4.63 8.03
CA GLY A 40 -0.23 3.44 8.01
C GLY A 40 1.26 3.72 8.19
N PHE A 41 1.77 4.87 7.70
CA PHE A 41 3.21 5.17 7.75
C PHE A 41 3.70 5.64 9.13
N TYR A 42 2.79 5.97 10.04
CA TYR A 42 3.13 6.26 11.44
C TYR A 42 3.49 5.01 12.25
N PHE A 43 3.23 3.82 11.70
CA PHE A 43 3.44 2.54 12.38
C PHE A 43 4.49 1.70 11.63
N PRO A 44 5.76 2.13 11.65
CA PRO A 44 6.83 1.59 10.80
C PRO A 44 7.12 0.11 11.04
N PHE A 45 7.75 -0.56 10.08
CA PHE A 45 8.25 -1.95 10.23
C PHE A 45 9.56 -2.02 11.04
N ALA A 46 9.66 -1.22 12.11
CA ALA A 46 10.88 -1.02 12.89
C ALA A 46 11.20 -2.26 13.76
N VAL A 47 11.84 -3.25 13.16
CA VAL A 47 12.52 -4.34 13.87
C VAL A 47 14.03 -4.07 13.93
N PRO A 48 14.76 -4.62 14.92
CA PRO A 48 16.21 -4.53 14.95
C PRO A 48 16.85 -5.02 13.64
N LEU A 49 17.95 -4.40 13.21
CA LEU A 49 18.64 -4.78 11.97
C LEU A 49 19.05 -6.27 11.94
N ALA A 50 19.41 -6.83 13.10
CA ALA A 50 19.77 -8.24 13.26
C ALA A 50 18.57 -9.20 13.07
N ASP A 51 17.34 -8.69 13.12
CA ASP A 51 16.10 -9.44 12.97
C ASP A 51 15.50 -9.31 11.55
N LEU A 52 16.27 -8.75 10.60
CA LEU A 52 15.89 -8.71 9.19
C LEU A 52 16.33 -9.98 8.45
N ARG A 53 15.53 -10.36 7.45
CA ARG A 53 15.91 -11.35 6.43
C ARG A 53 16.94 -10.75 5.47
N PRO A 54 17.64 -11.56 4.65
CA PRO A 54 18.59 -11.07 3.64
C PRO A 54 18.00 -10.09 2.61
N ASP A 55 16.69 -10.19 2.35
CA ASP A 55 15.93 -9.27 1.49
C ASP A 55 15.60 -7.95 2.19
N GLY A 56 15.88 -7.81 3.48
CA GLY A 56 15.58 -6.62 4.27
C GLY A 56 14.15 -6.54 4.79
N THR A 57 13.32 -7.58 4.65
CA THR A 57 12.03 -7.70 5.33
C THR A 57 12.19 -8.19 6.77
N PRO A 58 11.26 -7.89 7.70
CA PRO A 58 11.27 -8.47 9.04
C PRO A 58 11.24 -10.01 9.01
N ALA A 59 12.13 -10.68 9.74
CA ALA A 59 12.10 -12.13 9.87
C ALA A 59 10.82 -12.61 10.58
N ARG A 60 10.40 -11.82 11.58
CA ARG A 60 9.19 -12.00 12.37
C ARG A 60 8.53 -10.63 12.57
N ASP A 61 7.23 -10.55 12.35
CA ASP A 61 6.43 -9.34 12.64
C ASP A 61 5.57 -9.48 13.90
N GLY A 62 5.67 -10.63 14.59
CA GLY A 62 4.94 -10.95 15.82
C GLY A 62 3.46 -11.31 15.60
N VAL A 63 2.99 -11.30 14.35
CA VAL A 63 1.59 -11.51 14.00
C VAL A 63 1.44 -12.69 13.05
N VAL A 64 2.16 -12.66 11.93
CA VAL A 64 2.13 -13.73 10.94
C VAL A 64 3.07 -14.85 11.40
N PRO A 65 2.60 -16.10 11.48
CA PRO A 65 3.47 -17.23 11.82
C PRO A 65 4.55 -17.41 10.75
N GLU A 66 5.60 -18.18 11.06
CA GLU A 66 6.60 -18.52 10.06
C GLU A 66 5.96 -19.37 8.95
N ILE A 67 6.03 -18.88 7.72
CA ILE A 67 5.46 -19.52 6.54
C ILE A 67 6.62 -19.98 5.64
N GLU A 68 6.64 -21.27 5.31
CA GLU A 68 7.69 -21.92 4.50
C GLU A 68 7.64 -21.59 2.99
N LEU A 69 6.83 -20.61 2.59
CA LEU A 69 6.72 -20.13 1.21
C LEU A 69 7.55 -18.84 1.09
N PRO A 70 8.58 -18.80 0.21
CA PRO A 70 9.61 -17.78 0.25
C PRO A 70 9.17 -16.42 -0.28
N ARG A 71 8.10 -16.34 -1.08
CA ARG A 71 7.63 -15.08 -1.67
C ARG A 71 6.37 -14.61 -0.96
N ARG A 72 6.41 -13.39 -0.43
CA ARG A 72 5.25 -12.67 0.13
C ARG A 72 4.84 -11.55 -0.83
N LYS A 73 3.56 -11.47 -1.17
CA LYS A 73 3.00 -10.40 -2.02
C LYS A 73 1.86 -9.71 -1.29
N TYR A 74 1.88 -8.38 -1.28
CA TYR A 74 0.72 -7.58 -0.95
C TYR A 74 -0.29 -7.65 -2.10
N ALA A 75 -1.46 -8.24 -1.87
CA ALA A 75 -2.52 -8.37 -2.88
C ALA A 75 -3.55 -7.24 -2.82
N GLY A 76 -3.54 -6.43 -1.76
CA GLY A 76 -4.48 -5.34 -1.57
C GLY A 76 -4.89 -5.21 -0.12
N GLU A 77 -5.91 -4.39 0.11
CA GLU A 77 -6.50 -4.22 1.42
C GLU A 77 -7.91 -3.66 1.35
N HIS A 78 -8.69 -3.90 2.40
CA HIS A 78 -9.94 -3.21 2.67
C HIS A 78 -9.79 -2.31 3.89
N THR A 79 -10.14 -1.04 3.79
CA THR A 79 -10.14 -0.10 4.90
C THR A 79 -11.52 0.51 5.11
N THR A 80 -11.99 0.52 6.35
CA THR A 80 -13.17 1.28 6.80
C THR A 80 -12.72 2.45 7.66
N PHE A 81 -13.17 3.66 7.32
CA PHE A 81 -12.94 4.89 8.06
C PHE A 81 -14.21 5.25 8.84
N LEU A 82 -14.13 5.20 10.17
CA LEU A 82 -15.26 5.48 11.08
C LEU A 82 -15.27 6.94 11.52
N ARG A 83 -14.09 7.52 11.69
CA ARG A 83 -13.86 8.95 11.96
C ARG A 83 -12.45 9.35 11.49
N PRO A 84 -12.22 10.64 11.17
CA PRO A 84 -10.88 11.10 10.82
C PRO A 84 -9.93 11.02 12.02
N LEU A 85 -8.65 10.81 11.71
CA LEU A 85 -7.55 11.09 12.64
C LEU A 85 -7.11 12.54 12.46
N THR A 86 -6.45 13.10 13.46
CA THR A 86 -5.94 14.47 13.50
C THR A 86 -4.44 14.45 13.76
N VAL A 87 -3.70 15.37 13.14
CA VAL A 87 -2.29 15.59 13.47
C VAL A 87 -2.18 16.03 14.93
N GLY A 88 -1.33 15.34 15.70
CA GLY A 88 -1.19 15.49 17.15
C GLY A 88 -1.90 14.41 17.96
N ASP A 89 -2.74 13.58 17.34
CA ASP A 89 -3.38 12.47 18.03
C ASP A 89 -2.37 11.41 18.48
N ALA A 90 -2.58 10.84 19.67
CA ALA A 90 -1.91 9.63 20.11
C ALA A 90 -2.75 8.41 19.71
N VAL A 91 -2.31 7.69 18.68
CA VAL A 91 -3.07 6.59 18.08
C VAL A 91 -2.47 5.27 18.50
N THR A 92 -3.31 4.36 18.98
CA THR A 92 -2.94 2.98 19.26
C THR A 92 -3.33 2.10 18.08
N GLN A 93 -2.35 1.46 17.45
CA GLN A 93 -2.56 0.41 16.47
C GLN A 93 -2.52 -0.95 17.15
N THR A 94 -3.57 -1.75 16.93
CA THR A 94 -3.56 -3.19 17.18
C THR A 94 -3.41 -3.89 15.83
N THR A 95 -2.41 -4.75 15.68
CA THR A 95 -2.27 -5.63 14.51
C THR A 95 -2.45 -7.08 14.93
N SER A 96 -3.32 -7.82 14.26
CA SER A 96 -3.62 -9.23 14.53
C SER A 96 -3.68 -10.05 13.26
N LEU A 97 -3.49 -11.36 13.42
CA LEU A 97 -3.67 -12.33 12.36
C LEU A 97 -5.17 -12.52 12.15
N GLY A 98 -5.63 -12.32 10.91
CA GLY A 98 -6.98 -12.60 10.47
C GLY A 98 -7.11 -14.02 9.91
N GLU A 99 -7.91 -14.15 8.86
CA GLU A 99 -8.10 -15.42 8.15
C GLU A 99 -6.81 -15.90 7.47
N MET A 100 -6.55 -17.21 7.53
CA MET A 100 -5.52 -17.87 6.74
C MET A 100 -6.16 -18.97 5.90
N THR A 101 -6.04 -18.86 4.59
CA THR A 101 -6.65 -19.81 3.65
C THR A 101 -5.63 -20.35 2.67
N GLU A 102 -5.40 -21.66 2.72
CA GLU A 102 -4.54 -22.35 1.76
C GLU A 102 -5.31 -22.74 0.50
N LYS A 103 -4.71 -22.51 -0.66
CA LYS A 103 -5.25 -22.94 -1.96
C LYS A 103 -4.15 -23.56 -2.79
N THR A 104 -4.53 -24.51 -3.64
CA THR A 104 -3.64 -25.06 -4.66
C THR A 104 -4.04 -24.51 -6.01
N GLY A 105 -3.16 -23.70 -6.60
CA GLY A 105 -3.31 -23.16 -7.94
C GLY A 105 -2.47 -23.90 -8.98
N SER A 106 -2.50 -23.42 -10.22
CA SER A 106 -1.66 -23.93 -11.30
C SER A 106 -0.16 -23.73 -11.06
N SER A 107 0.22 -22.78 -10.20
CA SER A 107 1.59 -22.49 -9.77
C SER A 107 1.97 -23.16 -8.45
N GLY A 108 1.17 -24.13 -7.98
CA GLY A 108 1.40 -24.85 -6.72
C GLY A 108 0.65 -24.23 -5.53
N ARG A 109 1.19 -24.49 -4.34
CA ARG A 109 0.62 -24.07 -3.05
C ARG A 109 0.67 -22.55 -2.90
N LEU A 110 -0.45 -21.96 -2.50
CA LEU A 110 -0.65 -20.53 -2.20
C LEU A 110 -1.26 -20.44 -0.80
N LEU A 111 -0.79 -19.51 0.02
CA LEU A 111 -1.39 -19.24 1.32
C LEU A 111 -1.81 -17.78 1.37
N PHE A 112 -3.11 -17.54 1.46
CA PHE A 112 -3.71 -16.23 1.66
C PHE A 112 -3.74 -15.94 3.16
N VAL A 113 -3.28 -14.77 3.56
CA VAL A 113 -3.18 -14.36 4.97
C VAL A 113 -3.71 -12.95 5.10
N ASP A 114 -4.76 -12.82 5.91
CA ASP A 114 -5.28 -11.53 6.31
C ASP A 114 -4.54 -11.02 7.55
N ILE A 115 -4.21 -9.73 7.53
CA ILE A 115 -3.61 -9.03 8.66
C ILE A 115 -4.53 -7.88 9.01
N GLU A 116 -5.18 -8.00 10.16
CA GLU A 116 -6.14 -7.02 10.67
C GLU A 116 -5.41 -5.92 11.43
N ARG A 117 -5.82 -4.68 11.20
CA ARG A 117 -5.24 -3.48 11.80
C ARG A 117 -6.36 -2.58 12.29
N GLU A 118 -6.40 -2.31 13.58
CA GLU A 118 -7.31 -1.33 14.17
C GLU A 118 -6.51 -0.14 14.70
N TYR A 119 -6.94 1.07 14.38
CA TYR A 119 -6.35 2.32 14.85
C TYR A 119 -7.35 3.01 15.78
N ALA A 120 -6.98 3.16 17.06
CA ALA A 120 -7.87 3.65 18.10
C ALA A 120 -7.31 4.87 18.83
N LEU A 121 -8.19 5.75 19.30
CA LEU A 121 -7.89 6.92 20.13
C LEU A 121 -8.77 6.87 21.36
N GLY A 122 -8.15 6.93 22.54
CA GLY A 122 -8.88 6.80 23.80
C GLY A 122 -9.68 5.50 23.91
N GLY A 123 -9.27 4.43 23.21
CA GLY A 123 -9.97 3.14 23.17
C GLY A 123 -11.07 3.02 22.11
N GLU A 124 -11.41 4.10 21.41
CA GLU A 124 -12.40 4.09 20.33
C GLU A 124 -11.73 3.95 18.97
N VAL A 125 -12.14 2.92 18.21
CA VAL A 125 -11.61 2.64 16.87
C VAL A 125 -12.03 3.74 15.88
N ALA A 126 -11.04 4.31 15.20
CA ALA A 126 -11.23 5.30 14.15
C ALA A 126 -11.10 4.69 12.74
N ILE A 127 -10.20 3.72 12.57
CA ILE A 127 -9.94 3.07 11.29
C ILE A 127 -9.78 1.57 11.51
N ARG A 128 -10.38 0.77 10.64
CA ARG A 128 -10.11 -0.68 10.50
C ARG A 128 -9.54 -0.95 9.12
N SER A 129 -8.45 -1.69 9.04
CA SER A 129 -7.83 -2.09 7.78
C SER A 129 -7.52 -3.58 7.82
N VAL A 130 -7.82 -4.30 6.74
CA VAL A 130 -7.45 -5.71 6.56
C VAL A 130 -6.55 -5.78 5.35
N TRP A 131 -5.29 -6.13 5.59
CA TRP A 131 -4.30 -6.36 4.53
C TRP A 131 -4.40 -7.78 4.04
N HIS A 132 -4.42 -7.97 2.73
CA HIS A 132 -4.46 -9.28 2.10
C HIS A 132 -3.08 -9.61 1.55
N ASP A 133 -2.37 -10.51 2.23
CA ASP A 133 -1.09 -11.02 1.77
C ASP A 133 -1.23 -12.40 1.14
N VAL A 134 -0.37 -12.67 0.16
CA VAL A 134 -0.29 -13.98 -0.50
C VAL A 134 1.13 -14.48 -0.45
N PHE A 135 1.30 -15.64 0.17
CA PHE A 135 2.55 -16.38 0.22
C PHE A 135 2.57 -17.44 -0.87
N LEU A 136 3.67 -17.52 -1.60
CA LEU A 136 3.83 -18.30 -2.82
C LEU A 136 5.16 -19.05 -2.83
N ALA A 137 5.19 -20.18 -3.51
CA ALA A 137 6.44 -20.85 -3.86
C ALA A 137 7.35 -19.93 -4.71
N ALA A 138 8.65 -20.21 -4.70
CA ALA A 138 9.57 -19.61 -5.67
C ALA A 138 9.05 -19.87 -7.10
N ALA A 139 9.24 -18.93 -8.02
CA ALA A 139 8.92 -19.19 -9.41
C ALA A 139 9.81 -20.33 -9.91
N ALA A 140 9.24 -21.30 -10.63
CA ALA A 140 10.08 -22.19 -11.42
C ALA A 140 10.71 -21.35 -12.55
N PRO A 141 11.98 -21.59 -12.92
CA PRO A 141 12.69 -20.81 -13.95
C PRO A 141 11.91 -20.68 -15.27
N ASP A 142 11.12 -21.71 -15.62
CA ASP A 142 10.34 -21.80 -16.86
C ASP A 142 8.82 -21.60 -16.65
N ALA A 143 8.38 -21.15 -15.47
CA ALA A 143 6.97 -20.94 -15.22
C ALA A 143 6.44 -19.80 -16.11
N PRO A 144 5.41 -20.02 -16.94
CA PRO A 144 4.85 -18.96 -17.75
C PRO A 144 4.29 -17.85 -16.85
N ALA A 145 4.91 -16.67 -16.91
CA ALA A 145 4.37 -15.48 -16.26
C ALA A 145 3.03 -15.14 -16.93
N ARG A 146 1.93 -15.22 -16.18
CA ARG A 146 0.64 -14.75 -16.69
C ARG A 146 0.76 -13.25 -16.94
N ALA A 147 0.74 -12.85 -18.21
CA ALA A 147 0.84 -11.45 -18.57
C ALA A 147 -0.27 -10.65 -17.87
N PRO A 148 0.07 -9.52 -17.23
CA PRO A 148 -0.92 -8.58 -16.75
C PRO A 148 -1.94 -8.23 -17.84
N ARG A 149 -3.21 -8.09 -17.46
CA ARG A 149 -4.28 -7.78 -18.42
C ARG A 149 -4.29 -6.28 -18.72
N ALA A 150 -4.23 -5.94 -20.01
CA ALA A 150 -4.54 -4.59 -20.45
C ALA A 150 -6.04 -4.31 -20.32
N ASP A 151 -6.37 -3.11 -19.87
CA ASP A 151 -7.73 -2.58 -19.85
C ASP A 151 -7.74 -1.20 -20.54
N PRO A 152 -7.87 -1.17 -21.88
CA PRO A 152 -7.92 0.07 -22.62
C PRO A 152 -9.12 0.94 -22.23
N GLU A 153 -10.21 0.33 -21.76
CA GLU A 153 -11.41 1.04 -21.34
C GLU A 153 -11.17 1.81 -20.04
N ALA A 154 -10.31 1.34 -19.14
CA ALA A 154 -9.98 2.04 -17.90
C ALA A 154 -9.56 3.51 -18.10
N ALA A 155 -8.93 3.84 -19.24
CA ALA A 155 -8.56 5.20 -19.60
C ALA A 155 -9.61 5.90 -20.48
N ALA A 156 -10.22 5.20 -21.45
CA ALA A 156 -11.19 5.78 -22.38
C ALA A 156 -12.46 6.30 -21.68
N ASP A 157 -12.80 5.64 -20.57
CA ASP A 157 -14.01 5.88 -19.80
C ASP A 157 -13.77 6.76 -18.55
N ALA A 158 -12.57 7.30 -18.37
CA ALA A 158 -12.26 8.06 -17.17
C ALA A 158 -12.91 9.46 -17.16
N ASP A 159 -13.44 9.90 -16.01
CA ASP A 159 -13.86 11.30 -15.79
C ASP A 159 -12.63 12.22 -15.67
N TRP A 160 -11.52 11.66 -15.19
CA TRP A 160 -10.25 12.34 -15.02
C TRP A 160 -9.07 11.38 -15.14
N VAL A 161 -7.91 11.93 -15.49
CA VAL A 161 -6.64 11.22 -15.59
C VAL A 161 -5.54 12.07 -14.97
N GLU A 162 -4.76 11.51 -14.06
CA GLU A 162 -3.53 12.09 -13.55
C GLU A 162 -2.34 11.21 -13.95
N GLU A 163 -1.22 11.83 -14.35
CA GLU A 163 0.02 11.10 -14.64
C GLU A 163 1.09 11.40 -13.58
N ARG A 164 1.86 10.38 -13.22
CA ARG A 164 3.02 10.46 -12.33
C ARG A 164 4.14 9.59 -12.85
N VAL A 165 5.38 10.03 -12.61
CA VAL A 165 6.59 9.20 -12.73
C VAL A 165 7.24 9.21 -11.35
N LEU A 166 7.43 8.03 -10.75
CA LEU A 166 8.09 7.89 -9.47
C LEU A 166 9.56 7.52 -9.68
N ASP A 167 10.47 8.18 -8.97
CA ASP A 167 11.89 7.88 -9.04
C ASP A 167 12.42 7.18 -7.78
N ALA A 168 13.67 6.69 -7.85
CA ALA A 168 14.31 5.98 -6.76
C ALA A 168 14.47 6.82 -5.47
N ARG A 169 14.51 8.15 -5.56
CA ARG A 169 14.63 9.04 -4.39
C ARG A 169 13.32 9.05 -3.61
N GLN A 170 12.19 9.08 -4.31
CA GLN A 170 10.86 9.00 -3.69
C GLN A 170 10.67 7.64 -3.00
N LEU A 171 11.06 6.56 -3.67
CA LEU A 171 10.98 5.19 -3.14
C LEU A 171 11.85 5.05 -1.87
N PHE A 172 13.09 5.54 -1.92
CA PHE A 172 13.97 5.57 -0.76
C PHE A 172 13.38 6.37 0.42
N ARG A 173 12.83 7.55 0.15
CA ARG A 173 12.20 8.39 1.19
C ARG A 173 11.00 7.69 1.83
N PHE A 174 10.19 6.98 1.05
CA PHE A 174 9.07 6.20 1.60
C PHE A 174 9.55 5.00 2.42
N SER A 175 10.59 4.29 1.96
CA SER A 175 11.26 3.25 2.75
C SER A 175 11.79 3.79 4.08
N ALA A 176 12.41 4.97 4.09
CA ALA A 176 12.89 5.61 5.30
C ALA A 176 11.73 6.04 6.23
N LEU A 177 10.66 6.62 5.67
CA LEU A 177 9.47 7.05 6.43
C LEU A 177 8.78 5.86 7.12
N THR A 178 8.69 4.73 6.45
CA THR A 178 7.97 3.54 6.92
C THR A 178 8.88 2.50 7.58
N PHE A 179 10.20 2.72 7.58
CA PHE A 179 11.20 1.71 7.92
C PHE A 179 11.02 0.39 7.16
N ASN A 180 10.44 0.45 5.97
CA ASN A 180 10.34 -0.71 5.07
C ASN A 180 11.64 -0.86 4.29
N THR A 181 12.52 -1.72 4.79
CA THR A 181 13.85 -1.97 4.24
C THR A 181 13.92 -3.11 3.23
N HIS A 182 12.79 -3.57 2.69
CA HIS A 182 12.79 -4.57 1.61
C HIS A 182 13.57 -4.03 0.39
N ARG A 183 14.64 -4.74 0.03
CA ARG A 183 15.65 -4.33 -0.95
C ARG A 183 15.09 -4.10 -2.35
N ILE A 184 13.96 -4.71 -2.70
CA ILE A 184 13.29 -4.49 -3.99
C ILE A 184 12.85 -3.03 -4.22
N HIS A 185 12.85 -2.19 -3.19
CA HIS A 185 12.44 -0.79 -3.27
C HIS A 185 13.61 0.19 -3.51
N TYR A 186 14.86 -0.22 -3.29
CA TYR A 186 16.02 0.69 -3.36
C TYR A 186 17.31 0.06 -3.89
N ASP A 187 17.43 -1.26 -3.94
CA ASP A 187 18.60 -1.99 -4.45
C ASP A 187 18.25 -2.66 -5.79
N ARG A 188 18.64 -2.02 -6.89
CA ARG A 188 18.35 -2.52 -8.25
C ARG A 188 19.05 -3.84 -8.56
N ALA A 189 20.25 -4.06 -8.02
CA ALA A 189 20.96 -5.32 -8.24
C ALA A 189 20.20 -6.45 -7.55
N TRP A 190 19.80 -6.27 -6.29
CA TRP A 190 18.95 -7.24 -5.60
C TRP A 190 17.62 -7.48 -6.33
N ALA A 191 16.89 -6.41 -6.66
CA ALA A 191 15.59 -6.51 -7.31
C ALA A 191 15.65 -7.34 -8.60
N ARG A 192 16.66 -7.09 -9.44
CA ARG A 192 16.80 -7.73 -10.75
C ARG A 192 17.46 -9.10 -10.71
N GLU A 193 18.52 -9.26 -9.91
CA GLU A 193 19.37 -10.44 -9.95
C GLU A 193 18.92 -11.52 -8.94
N VAL A 194 18.25 -11.12 -7.85
CA VAL A 194 17.83 -12.05 -6.79
C VAL A 194 16.32 -12.30 -6.82
N GLU A 195 15.52 -11.25 -6.99
CA GLU A 195 14.06 -11.36 -7.03
C GLU A 195 13.47 -11.30 -8.45
N GLU A 196 14.33 -11.23 -9.47
CA GLU A 196 13.98 -11.31 -10.90
C GLU A 196 12.91 -10.30 -11.34
N LEU A 197 12.87 -9.15 -10.67
CA LEU A 197 12.00 -8.02 -11.03
C LEU A 197 12.64 -7.22 -12.17
N PRO A 198 11.84 -6.61 -13.06
CA PRO A 198 12.40 -5.77 -14.13
C PRO A 198 13.17 -4.54 -13.60
N ASP A 199 12.75 -3.99 -12.46
CA ASP A 199 13.39 -2.85 -11.79
C ASP A 199 12.89 -2.74 -10.32
N LEU A 200 13.19 -1.63 -9.64
CA LEU A 200 12.63 -1.34 -8.33
C LEU A 200 11.11 -1.33 -8.35
N LEU A 201 10.52 -1.95 -7.35
CA LEU A 201 9.09 -2.06 -7.15
C LEU A 201 8.58 -0.91 -6.28
N VAL A 202 7.49 -0.27 -6.70
CA VAL A 202 6.75 0.68 -5.86
C VAL A 202 6.04 -0.10 -4.74
N HIS A 203 6.12 0.39 -3.51
CA HIS A 203 5.55 -0.28 -2.35
C HIS A 203 4.03 -0.45 -2.51
N GLY A 204 3.49 -1.60 -2.08
CA GLY A 204 2.04 -1.82 -2.00
C GLY A 204 1.34 -0.73 -1.17
N PRO A 205 1.81 -0.45 0.07
CA PRO A 205 1.26 0.63 0.90
C PRO A 205 1.36 2.01 0.26
N LEU A 206 2.43 2.32 -0.48
CA LEU A 206 2.54 3.58 -1.23
C LEU A 206 1.50 3.63 -2.37
N THR A 207 1.34 2.55 -3.11
CA THR A 207 0.34 2.43 -4.19
C THR A 207 -1.06 2.72 -3.68
N ARG A 208 -1.42 2.16 -2.51
CA ARG A 208 -2.70 2.44 -1.84
C ARG A 208 -2.87 3.94 -1.53
N ILE A 209 -1.85 4.59 -0.97
CA ILE A 209 -1.93 6.03 -0.65
C ILE A 209 -2.06 6.86 -1.92
N LEU A 210 -1.29 6.57 -2.98
CA LEU A 210 -1.35 7.30 -4.24
C LEU A 210 -2.73 7.21 -4.92
N LEU A 211 -3.36 6.02 -4.88
CA LEU A 211 -4.73 5.82 -5.38
C LEU A 211 -5.73 6.68 -4.58
N MET A 212 -5.62 6.68 -3.25
CA MET A 212 -6.51 7.46 -2.39
C MET A 212 -6.29 8.96 -2.55
N ASP A 213 -5.04 9.42 -2.66
CA ASP A 213 -4.71 10.82 -2.87
C ASP A 213 -5.23 11.33 -4.22
N ALA A 214 -5.12 10.54 -5.29
CA ALA A 214 -5.74 10.87 -6.57
C ALA A 214 -7.27 10.99 -6.45
N ALA A 215 -7.92 10.04 -5.76
CA ALA A 215 -9.36 10.11 -5.51
C ALA A 215 -9.76 11.39 -4.74
N ARG A 216 -9.03 11.73 -3.67
CA ARG A 216 -9.28 12.92 -2.83
C ARG A 216 -9.17 14.22 -3.61
N ARG A 217 -8.15 14.38 -4.46
CA ARG A 217 -7.96 15.58 -5.28
C ARG A 217 -9.14 15.85 -6.21
N HIS A 218 -9.76 14.79 -6.72
CA HIS A 218 -10.92 14.87 -7.61
C HIS A 218 -12.28 14.79 -6.89
N ALA A 219 -12.29 14.69 -5.57
CA ALA A 219 -13.49 14.65 -4.74
C ALA A 219 -13.38 15.59 -3.53
N PRO A 220 -13.06 16.89 -3.73
CA PRO A 220 -12.81 17.81 -2.63
C PRO A 220 -14.03 17.96 -1.72
N GLY A 221 -13.78 17.95 -0.41
CA GLY A 221 -14.82 18.12 0.61
C GLY A 221 -15.65 16.87 0.91
N ARG A 222 -15.42 15.74 0.23
CA ARG A 222 -16.06 14.46 0.55
C ARG A 222 -15.29 13.73 1.66
N SER A 223 -16.03 13.13 2.58
CA SER A 223 -15.46 12.24 3.59
C SER A 223 -15.48 10.80 3.07
N VAL A 224 -14.40 10.06 3.27
CA VAL A 224 -14.34 8.65 2.88
C VAL A 224 -14.99 7.77 3.95
N SER A 225 -15.70 6.73 3.53
CA SER A 225 -16.20 5.65 4.38
C SER A 225 -15.43 4.35 4.19
N THR A 226 -15.15 3.97 2.94
CA THR A 226 -14.35 2.77 2.63
C THR A 226 -13.35 3.00 1.52
N LEU A 227 -12.26 2.24 1.57
CA LEU A 227 -11.24 2.13 0.53
C LEU A 227 -10.90 0.66 0.32
N ASP A 228 -11.19 0.16 -0.87
CA ASP A 228 -10.90 -1.21 -1.29
C ASP A 228 -9.82 -1.19 -2.37
N VAL A 229 -8.60 -1.63 -2.06
CA VAL A 229 -7.46 -1.65 -2.98
C VAL A 229 -7.12 -3.08 -3.39
N ARG A 230 -6.83 -3.29 -4.67
CA ARG A 230 -6.29 -4.53 -5.20
C ARG A 230 -5.04 -4.26 -6.03
N ALA A 231 -3.95 -4.93 -5.68
CA ALA A 231 -2.72 -4.95 -6.47
C ALA A 231 -2.85 -6.04 -7.54
N ILE A 232 -2.63 -5.68 -8.81
CA ILE A 232 -2.85 -6.55 -9.97
C ILE A 232 -1.53 -6.88 -10.67
N ALA A 233 -0.68 -5.86 -10.88
CA ALA A 233 0.61 -6.01 -11.52
C ALA A 233 1.67 -5.09 -10.89
N PRO A 234 2.97 -5.40 -11.03
CA PRO A 234 4.06 -4.58 -10.50
C PRO A 234 4.02 -3.15 -11.03
N MET A 235 3.99 -2.17 -10.13
CA MET A 235 4.23 -0.76 -10.46
C MET A 235 5.73 -0.49 -10.30
N LEU A 236 6.41 -0.08 -11.36
CA LEU A 236 7.87 0.03 -11.42
C LEU A 236 8.33 1.49 -11.40
N VAL A 237 9.52 1.71 -10.84
CA VAL A 237 10.20 3.02 -10.83
C VAL A 237 10.52 3.52 -12.25
N ASP A 238 10.66 4.83 -12.41
CA ASP A 238 11.07 5.55 -13.62
C ASP A 238 10.18 5.27 -14.85
N ARG A 239 8.92 4.86 -14.63
CA ARG A 239 7.92 4.64 -15.67
C ARG A 239 6.69 5.51 -15.43
N PRO A 240 6.06 6.06 -16.49
CA PRO A 240 4.78 6.73 -16.36
C PRO A 240 3.69 5.79 -15.85
N ILE A 241 2.96 6.30 -14.86
CA ILE A 241 1.77 5.69 -14.27
C ILE A 241 0.64 6.69 -14.45
N ARG A 242 -0.46 6.23 -15.04
CA ARG A 242 -1.69 7.02 -15.12
C ARG A 242 -2.69 6.51 -14.11
N PHE A 243 -3.18 7.40 -13.26
CA PHE A 243 -4.32 7.18 -12.38
C PHE A 243 -5.55 7.69 -13.10
N THR A 244 -6.46 6.79 -13.45
CA THR A 244 -7.71 7.11 -14.12
C THR A 244 -8.85 6.95 -13.13
N GLY A 245 -9.76 7.91 -13.06
CA GLY A 245 -10.85 7.87 -12.11
C GLY A 245 -12.21 8.03 -12.74
N ARG A 246 -13.18 7.30 -12.19
CA ARG A 246 -14.60 7.38 -12.57
C ARG A 246 -15.46 7.41 -11.32
N THR A 247 -16.34 8.40 -11.23
CA THR A 247 -17.25 8.59 -10.10
C THR A 247 -18.68 8.28 -10.49
N LYS A 248 -19.33 7.41 -9.71
CA LYS A 248 -20.76 7.08 -9.85
C LYS A 248 -21.44 7.17 -8.48
N GLY A 249 -22.18 8.26 -8.28
CA GLY A 249 -22.87 8.52 -7.01
C GLY A 249 -21.90 8.68 -5.84
N SER A 250 -21.97 7.76 -4.88
CA SER A 250 -21.08 7.74 -3.71
C SER A 250 -19.76 6.99 -3.92
N ALA A 251 -19.54 6.35 -5.07
CA ALA A 251 -18.33 5.58 -5.33
C ALA A 251 -17.43 6.25 -6.36
N THR A 252 -16.13 6.27 -6.11
CA THR A 252 -15.10 6.62 -7.09
C THR A 252 -14.18 5.42 -7.28
N ARG A 253 -14.15 4.87 -8.49
CA ARG A 253 -13.16 3.88 -8.89
C ARG A 253 -11.92 4.59 -9.42
N VAL A 254 -10.74 4.23 -8.91
CA VAL A 254 -9.45 4.67 -9.44
C VAL A 254 -8.69 3.46 -9.97
N THR A 255 -8.17 3.55 -11.19
CA THR A 255 -7.33 2.50 -11.80
C THR A 255 -5.95 3.08 -12.09
N ALA A 256 -4.90 2.45 -11.58
CA ALA A 256 -3.53 2.73 -11.99
C ALA A 256 -3.19 1.87 -13.20
N VAL A 257 -2.75 2.49 -14.29
CA VAL A 257 -2.32 1.82 -15.52
C VAL A 257 -0.94 2.29 -15.97
N ASP A 258 -0.20 1.43 -16.67
CA ASP A 258 1.07 1.82 -17.31
C ASP A 258 0.84 2.43 -18.73
N GLU A 259 1.95 2.70 -19.43
CA GLU A 259 1.95 3.21 -20.80
C GLU A 259 1.24 2.28 -21.80
N ALA A 260 1.23 0.96 -21.54
CA ALA A 260 0.58 -0.04 -22.37
C ALA A 260 -0.88 -0.31 -21.96
N ASN A 261 -1.45 0.49 -21.04
CA ASN A 261 -2.77 0.30 -20.42
C ASN A 261 -2.88 -1.02 -19.63
N VAL A 262 -1.78 -1.60 -19.18
CA VAL A 262 -1.81 -2.71 -18.22
C VAL A 262 -2.32 -2.19 -16.90
N VAL A 263 -3.29 -2.88 -16.32
CA VAL A 263 -3.80 -2.55 -14.98
C VAL A 263 -2.78 -2.96 -13.92
N LEU A 264 -2.27 -1.97 -13.20
CA LEU A 264 -1.31 -2.13 -12.10
C LEU A 264 -2.03 -2.33 -10.77
N ALA A 265 -3.03 -1.50 -10.49
CA ALA A 265 -3.84 -1.57 -9.27
C ALA A 265 -5.21 -0.91 -9.48
N VAL A 266 -6.19 -1.28 -8.65
CA VAL A 266 -7.52 -0.65 -8.63
C VAL A 266 -7.86 -0.31 -7.19
N ALA A 267 -8.45 0.87 -6.98
CA ALA A 267 -9.13 1.26 -5.77
C ALA A 267 -10.62 1.52 -6.03
N GLU A 268 -11.49 1.06 -5.16
CA GLU A 268 -12.87 1.54 -5.03
C GLU A 268 -12.96 2.38 -3.75
N VAL A 269 -13.31 3.65 -3.89
CA VAL A 269 -13.46 4.59 -2.76
C VAL A 269 -14.94 4.88 -2.59
N THR A 270 -15.48 4.60 -1.40
CA THR A 270 -16.85 5.02 -1.05
C THR A 270 -16.78 6.28 -0.21
N TRP A 271 -17.59 7.27 -0.58
CA TRP A 271 -17.73 8.54 0.12
C TRP A 271 -19.04 8.59 0.91
N VAL A 272 -19.06 9.40 1.97
CA VAL A 272 -20.25 9.80 2.73
C VAL A 272 -20.88 11.05 2.11
#